data_AF-A0A520D2H7-F1
#
_entry.id   AF-A0A520D2H7-F1
#
_cell.length_a   1.000
_cell.length_b   1.000
_cell.length_c   1.000
_cell.angle_alpha   90.00
_cell.angle_beta   90.00
_cell.angle_gamma   90.00
#
_symmetry.space_group_name_H-M   'P 1'
#
loop_
_entity.id
_entity.type
_entity.pdbx_description
1 polymer ?
#
loop_
_entity_poly.entity_id
_entity_poly.type
_entity_poly.pdbx_seq_one_letter_code
_entity_poly.pdbx_strand_id
1 'polypeptide(L)'
;MNKTLTLIAAEDHVDDGSPKVLQLQNDADPQAIEVCLADVERIDLHFPKFTDGRAYSQAFLLRRRLGYKGDIRATGDVLIDQLVQMERTGFSSAVLREGVDASDAQRQFDRFSAFYQGDAVQTAPHFAVAPSAAN
;
A
#
# COMPACT_ATOMS: atom_id res chain seq x y z
N MET A 1 6.76 -7.21 -13.66
CA MET A 1 5.92 -6.75 -12.54
C MET A 1 5.88 -5.24 -12.66
N ASN A 2 4.73 -4.65 -12.99
CA ASN A 2 4.64 -3.18 -13.07
C ASN A 2 4.70 -2.68 -11.63
N LYS A 3 5.88 -2.23 -11.21
CA LYS A 3 6.10 -1.62 -9.89
C LYS A 3 5.20 -0.39 -9.82
N THR A 4 4.24 -0.37 -8.89
CA THR A 4 3.21 0.69 -8.86
C THR A 4 3.21 1.48 -7.56
N LEU A 5 3.98 1.06 -6.53
CA LEU A 5 4.04 1.80 -5.28
C LEU A 5 4.78 3.13 -5.47
N THR A 6 4.06 4.23 -5.28
CA THR A 6 4.61 5.58 -5.34
C THR A 6 5.24 5.95 -3.99
N LEU A 7 6.50 6.38 -4.00
CA LEU A 7 7.20 6.79 -2.78
C LEU A 7 7.16 8.31 -2.65
N ILE A 8 6.89 8.78 -1.44
CA ILE A 8 6.75 10.19 -1.09
C ILE A 8 7.71 10.46 0.06
N ALA A 9 8.53 11.50 -0.04
CA ALA A 9 9.38 11.92 1.08
C ALA A 9 8.51 12.54 2.19
N ALA A 10 8.93 12.42 3.45
CA ALA A 10 8.19 12.99 4.58
C ALA A 10 7.86 14.48 4.40
N GLU A 11 8.80 15.26 3.86
CA GLU A 11 8.67 16.69 3.60
C GLU A 11 7.67 17.05 2.49
N ASP A 12 7.42 16.13 1.55
CA ASP A 12 6.46 16.32 0.46
C ASP A 12 5.03 15.90 0.86
N HIS A 13 4.88 15.23 2.01
CA HIS A 13 3.57 14.83 2.50
C HIS A 13 2.90 15.97 3.24
N VAL A 14 1.95 16.61 2.57
CA VAL A 14 1.06 17.60 3.19
C VAL A 14 -0.31 16.98 3.39
N ASP A 15 -0.82 17.09 4.61
CA ASP A 15 -2.25 16.88 4.89
C ASP A 15 -2.97 18.19 4.59
N ASP A 16 -3.61 18.26 3.42
CA ASP A 16 -4.34 19.43 2.94
C ASP A 16 -5.79 19.48 3.47
N GLY A 17 -6.21 18.48 4.26
CA GLY A 17 -7.57 18.38 4.78
C GLY A 17 -8.63 18.21 3.68
N SER A 18 -8.24 17.72 2.50
CA SER A 18 -9.17 17.50 1.40
C SER A 18 -10.30 16.55 1.83
N PRO A 19 -11.58 16.89 1.55
CA PRO A 19 -12.72 16.07 1.94
C PRO A 19 -12.78 14.72 1.22
N LYS A 20 -11.92 14.52 0.20
CA LYS A 20 -11.79 13.26 -0.54
C LYS A 20 -10.69 12.35 0.00
N VAL A 21 -10.04 12.77 1.09
CA VAL A 21 -9.05 11.98 1.83
C VAL A 21 -9.71 11.45 3.09
N LEU A 22 -9.65 10.13 3.28
CA LEU A 22 -10.10 9.48 4.50
C LEU A 22 -8.89 8.97 5.29
N GLN A 23 -8.73 9.44 6.52
CA GLN A 23 -7.71 8.91 7.44
C GLN A 23 -8.34 7.84 8.33
N LEU A 24 -7.77 6.64 8.33
CA LEU A 24 -8.22 5.56 9.22
C LEU A 24 -7.22 5.35 10.36
N GLN A 25 -7.76 5.28 11.57
CA GLN A 25 -6.99 4.80 12.71
C GLN A 25 -6.58 3.35 12.50
N ASN A 26 -5.43 2.96 13.02
CA ASN A 26 -4.86 1.62 12.79
C ASN A 26 -5.63 0.48 13.50
N ASP A 27 -6.58 0.80 14.38
CA ASP A 27 -7.49 -0.13 15.03
C ASP A 27 -8.94 -0.05 14.50
N ALA A 28 -9.21 0.88 13.57
CA ALA A 28 -10.52 1.00 12.95
C ALA A 28 -10.81 -0.21 12.05
N ASP A 29 -12.06 -0.65 12.03
CA ASP A 29 -12.52 -1.68 11.09
C ASP A 29 -12.91 -1.03 9.74
N PRO A 30 -12.23 -1.34 8.62
CA PRO A 30 -12.61 -0.82 7.32
C PRO A 30 -14.03 -1.20 6.89
N GLN A 31 -14.60 -2.27 7.42
CA GLN A 31 -15.96 -2.69 7.08
C GLN A 31 -17.03 -1.83 7.77
N ALA A 32 -16.65 -1.07 8.81
CA ALA A 32 -17.54 -0.16 9.53
C ALA A 32 -17.53 1.27 8.95
N ILE A 33 -16.85 1.49 7.82
CA ILE A 33 -16.84 2.81 7.15
C ILE A 33 -18.24 3.07 6.57
N GLU A 34 -18.92 4.10 7.07
CA GLU A 34 -20.25 4.50 6.60
C GLU A 34 -20.20 5.39 5.35
N VAL A 35 -19.03 5.95 5.04
CA VAL A 35 -18.83 6.83 3.87
C VAL A 35 -18.79 6.00 2.59
N CYS A 36 -19.36 6.55 1.52
CA CYS A 36 -19.26 5.97 0.18
C CYS A 36 -17.80 5.98 -0.32
N LEU A 37 -17.16 4.81 -0.33
CA LEU A 37 -15.77 4.67 -0.79
C LEU A 37 -15.54 5.07 -2.25
N ALA A 38 -16.60 5.17 -3.06
CA ALA A 38 -16.50 5.62 -4.45
C ALA A 38 -16.19 7.13 -4.57
N ASP A 39 -16.51 7.90 -3.52
CA ASP A 39 -16.26 9.35 -3.48
C ASP A 39 -14.90 9.70 -2.84
N VAL A 40 -14.20 8.69 -2.31
CA VAL A 40 -12.90 8.84 -1.63
C VAL A 40 -11.77 8.58 -2.63
N GLU A 41 -10.96 9.60 -2.88
CA GLU A 41 -9.81 9.50 -3.80
C GLU A 41 -8.59 8.83 -3.14
N ARG A 42 -8.43 9.03 -1.83
CA ARG A 42 -7.30 8.51 -1.06
C ARG A 42 -7.72 8.06 0.33
N ILE A 43 -7.19 6.93 0.78
CA ILE A 43 -7.26 6.46 2.16
C ILE A 43 -5.86 6.41 2.75
N ASP A 44 -5.64 7.15 3.84
CA ASP A 44 -4.38 7.13 4.59
C ASP A 44 -4.49 6.12 5.74
N LEU A 45 -3.60 5.13 5.76
CA LEU A 45 -3.48 4.15 6.83
C LEU A 45 -2.20 4.42 7.61
N HIS A 46 -2.36 4.74 8.89
CA HIS A 46 -1.26 5.16 9.74
C HIS A 46 -0.55 3.99 10.42
N PHE A 47 0.78 4.03 10.41
CA PHE A 47 1.66 3.11 11.14
C PHE A 47 2.29 3.85 12.34
N PRO A 48 1.78 3.70 13.58
CA PRO A 48 2.35 4.41 14.73
C PRO A 48 3.77 3.96 15.10
N LYS A 49 4.12 2.73 14.72
CA LYS A 49 5.43 2.13 14.92
C LYS A 49 5.65 1.02 13.88
N PHE A 50 6.89 0.77 13.49
CA PHE A 50 7.24 -0.20 12.44
C PHE A 50 6.81 -1.65 12.76
N THR A 51 6.60 -1.97 14.04
CA THR A 51 6.14 -3.29 14.50
C THR A 51 4.62 -3.47 14.44
N ASP A 52 3.87 -2.43 14.08
CA ASP A 52 2.41 -2.51 13.97
C ASP A 52 1.99 -2.98 12.57
N GLY A 53 1.41 -4.18 12.51
CA GLY A 53 1.00 -4.79 11.25
C GLY A 53 -0.46 -4.54 10.83
N ARG A 54 -1.28 -3.83 11.63
CA ARG A 54 -2.75 -3.79 11.39
C ARG A 54 -3.13 -3.10 10.08
N ALA A 55 -2.41 -2.06 9.70
CA ALA A 55 -2.65 -1.33 8.45
C ALA A 55 -2.47 -2.21 7.20
N TYR A 56 -1.64 -3.27 7.24
CA TYR A 56 -1.56 -4.26 6.16
C TYR A 56 -2.88 -5.02 5.97
N SER A 57 -3.47 -5.46 7.08
CA SER A 57 -4.78 -6.13 7.05
C SER A 57 -5.87 -5.18 6.56
N GLN A 58 -5.85 -3.92 7.01
CA GLN A 58 -6.79 -2.91 6.54
C GLN A 58 -6.67 -2.67 5.02
N ALA A 59 -5.45 -2.45 4.50
CA ALA A 59 -5.20 -2.29 3.08
C ALA A 59 -5.71 -3.48 2.25
N PHE A 60 -5.41 -4.69 2.72
CA PHE A 60 -5.84 -5.91 2.03
C PHE A 60 -7.37 -6.02 2.00
N LEU A 61 -8.05 -5.73 3.12
CA LEU A 61 -9.52 -5.73 3.19
C LEU A 61 -10.13 -4.67 2.26
N LEU A 62 -9.62 -3.44 2.30
CA LEU A 62 -10.04 -2.34 1.43
C LEU A 62 -9.95 -2.75 -0.04
N ARG A 63 -8.81 -3.34 -0.45
CA ARG A 63 -8.55 -3.69 -1.84
C ARG A 63 -9.32 -4.94 -2.30
N ARG A 64 -9.35 -5.99 -1.48
CA ARG A 64 -9.87 -7.32 -1.87
C ARG A 64 -11.34 -7.55 -1.55
N ARG A 65 -11.82 -7.03 -0.42
CA ARG A 65 -13.20 -7.28 0.04
C ARG A 65 -14.12 -6.10 -0.23
N LEU A 66 -13.64 -4.88 0.00
CA LEU A 66 -14.42 -3.67 -0.21
C LEU A 66 -14.25 -3.10 -1.62
N GLY A 67 -13.31 -3.65 -2.39
CA GLY A 67 -13.15 -3.32 -3.81
C GLY A 67 -12.65 -1.90 -4.07
N TYR A 68 -12.12 -1.21 -3.06
CA TYR A 68 -11.63 0.15 -3.17
C TYR A 68 -10.59 0.27 -4.28
N LYS A 69 -10.69 1.31 -5.12
CA LYS A 69 -9.82 1.51 -6.30
C LYS A 69 -8.94 2.75 -6.23
N GLY A 70 -9.18 3.66 -5.28
CA GLY A 70 -8.36 4.85 -5.09
C GLY A 70 -7.00 4.54 -4.44
N ASP A 71 -6.27 5.60 -4.11
CA ASP A 71 -4.95 5.51 -3.48
C ASP A 71 -5.09 4.99 -2.06
N ILE A 72 -4.34 3.94 -1.71
CA ILE A 72 -4.15 3.55 -0.30
C ILE A 72 -2.72 3.93 0.06
N ARG A 73 -2.58 4.92 0.94
CA ARG A 73 -1.31 5.50 1.32
C ARG A 73 -0.89 5.03 2.71
N ALA A 74 0.35 4.55 2.82
CA ALA A 74 0.98 4.32 4.11
C ALA A 74 1.58 5.62 4.66
N THR A 75 1.34 5.94 5.93
CA THR A 75 1.94 7.09 6.63
C THR A 75 2.48 6.67 8.00
N GLY A 76 3.34 7.49 8.62
CA GLY A 76 3.91 7.22 9.94
C GLY A 76 5.30 6.58 9.89
N ASP A 77 5.54 5.55 10.71
CA ASP A 77 6.85 4.88 10.85
C ASP A 77 7.08 3.85 9.72
N VAL A 78 7.09 4.34 8.48
CA VAL A 78 7.25 3.56 7.26
C VAL A 78 8.71 3.47 6.85
N LEU A 79 9.21 2.25 6.74
CA LEU A 79 10.60 1.94 6.41
C LEU A 79 10.71 1.28 5.02
N ILE A 80 11.91 1.31 4.43
CA ILE A 80 12.17 0.79 3.08
C ILE A 80 11.98 -0.72 2.97
N ASP A 81 12.32 -1.47 4.01
CA ASP A 81 12.18 -2.93 4.06
C ASP A 81 10.72 -3.40 4.02
N GLN A 82 9.78 -2.53 4.36
CA GLN A 82 8.35 -2.80 4.37
C GLN A 82 7.68 -2.63 3.00
N LEU A 83 8.28 -1.86 2.09
CA LEU A 83 7.63 -1.39 0.85
C LEU A 83 7.14 -2.52 -0.05
N VAL A 84 7.93 -3.59 -0.16
CA VAL A 84 7.57 -4.78 -0.95
C VAL A 84 6.31 -5.45 -0.38
N GLN A 85 6.21 -5.55 0.94
CA GLN A 85 5.04 -6.12 1.60
C GLN A 85 3.83 -5.18 1.47
N MET A 86 4.04 -3.86 1.57
CA MET A 86 2.99 -2.86 1.40
C MET A 86 2.36 -2.98 0.02
N GLU A 87 3.16 -2.99 -1.06
CA GLU A 87 2.67 -3.18 -2.43
C GLU A 87 1.82 -4.45 -2.55
N ARG A 88 2.32 -5.58 -2.02
CA ARG A 88 1.59 -6.87 -2.05
C ARG A 88 0.28 -6.86 -1.26
N THR A 89 0.15 -6.04 -0.24
CA THR A 89 -1.09 -5.95 0.55
C THR A 89 -2.08 -4.92 0.01
N GLY A 90 -1.72 -4.18 -1.05
CA GLY A 90 -2.63 -3.32 -1.80
C GLY A 90 -2.44 -1.82 -1.59
N PHE A 91 -1.36 -1.42 -0.91
CA PHE A 91 -0.93 -0.02 -0.88
C PHE A 91 -0.51 0.45 -2.28
N SER A 92 -0.80 1.71 -2.58
CA SER A 92 -0.48 2.36 -3.85
C SER A 92 0.51 3.50 -3.68
N SER A 93 0.61 4.07 -2.47
CA SER A 93 1.65 5.02 -2.11
C SER A 93 2.16 4.83 -0.69
N ALA A 94 3.35 5.34 -0.40
CA ALA A 94 3.97 5.29 0.91
C ALA A 94 4.75 6.58 1.17
N VAL A 95 4.45 7.22 2.29
CA VAL A 95 5.22 8.34 2.83
C VAL A 95 6.34 7.74 3.67
N LEU A 96 7.58 7.86 3.22
CA LEU A 96 8.74 7.36 3.94
C LEU A 96 8.96 8.19 5.21
N ARG A 97 9.41 7.53 6.28
CA ARG A 97 9.83 8.21 7.50
C ARG A 97 10.95 9.21 7.21
N GLU A 98 11.02 10.29 7.99
CA GLU A 98 12.14 11.23 7.96
C GLU A 98 13.51 10.54 8.02
N GLY A 99 14.45 11.05 7.24
CA GLY A 99 15.83 10.53 7.15
C GLY A 99 15.97 9.24 6.33
N VAL A 100 14.89 8.75 5.71
CA VAL A 100 14.92 7.58 4.83
C VAL A 100 15.02 8.04 3.37
N ASP A 101 16.08 7.63 2.68
CA ASP A 101 16.30 7.98 1.27
C ASP A 101 15.55 7.02 0.32
N ALA A 102 14.61 7.56 -0.47
CA ALA A 102 13.87 6.80 -1.47
C ALA A 102 14.77 6.12 -2.52
N SER A 103 15.98 6.62 -2.76
CA SER A 103 16.95 6.01 -3.69
C SER A 103 17.33 4.57 -3.30
N ASP A 104 17.24 4.24 -2.02
CA ASP A 104 17.51 2.91 -1.48
C ASP A 104 16.34 1.93 -1.65
N ALA A 105 15.12 2.43 -1.90
CA ALA A 105 13.93 1.61 -2.04
C ALA A 105 13.95 0.72 -3.28
N GLN A 106 14.51 1.22 -4.39
CA GLN A 106 14.61 0.46 -5.63
C GLN A 106 15.31 -0.89 -5.43
N ARG A 107 16.37 -0.92 -4.60
CA ARG A 107 17.12 -2.14 -4.28
C ARG A 107 16.27 -3.19 -3.58
N GLN A 108 15.29 -2.79 -2.76
CA GLN A 108 14.39 -3.76 -2.13
C GLN A 108 13.44 -4.41 -3.13
N PHE A 109 12.88 -3.62 -4.04
CA PHE A 109 12.04 -4.17 -5.09
C PHE A 109 12.82 -5.06 -6.06
N ASP A 110 14.09 -4.74 -6.34
CA ASP A 110 14.95 -5.56 -7.21
C ASP A 110 15.39 -6.87 -6.53
N ARG A 111 15.45 -6.90 -5.20
CA ARG A 111 15.78 -8.12 -4.44
C ARG A 111 14.73 -9.21 -4.59
N PHE A 112 13.47 -8.84 -4.80
CA PHE A 112 12.34 -9.78 -4.94
C PHE A 112 11.61 -9.54 -6.27
N SER A 113 12.11 -10.15 -7.34
CA SER A 113 11.57 -9.96 -8.70
C SER A 113 10.24 -10.66 -8.97
N ALA A 114 9.90 -11.69 -8.18
CA ALA A 114 8.67 -12.47 -8.32
C ALA A 114 8.29 -13.16 -7.01
N PHE A 115 7.00 -13.51 -6.89
CA PHE A 115 6.45 -14.21 -5.74
C PHE A 115 5.61 -15.38 -6.19
N TYR A 116 5.71 -16.51 -5.45
CA TYR A 116 4.95 -17.71 -5.76
C TYR A 116 3.43 -17.52 -5.55
N GLN A 117 3.06 -16.84 -4.46
CA GLN A 117 1.67 -16.58 -4.10
C GLN A 117 1.16 -15.28 -4.71
N GLY A 118 -0.11 -15.27 -5.07
CA GLY A 118 -0.83 -14.04 -5.43
C GLY A 118 -0.88 -13.06 -4.26
N ASP A 119 -1.33 -11.84 -4.56
CA ASP A 119 -1.35 -10.73 -3.63
C ASP A 119 -2.68 -9.95 -3.72
N ALA A 120 -2.75 -8.77 -3.10
CA ALA A 120 -3.98 -7.97 -3.05
C ALA A 120 -4.43 -7.43 -4.42
N VAL A 121 -3.52 -7.35 -5.39
CA VAL A 121 -3.75 -6.81 -6.73
C VAL A 121 -3.72 -7.93 -7.76
N GLN A 122 -2.61 -8.67 -7.85
CA GLN A 122 -2.45 -9.86 -8.68
C GLN A 122 -2.83 -11.11 -7.87
N THR A 123 -4.11 -11.43 -7.88
CA THR A 123 -4.67 -12.51 -7.03
C THR A 123 -4.29 -13.92 -7.49
N ALA A 124 -3.97 -14.08 -8.78
CA ALA A 124 -3.55 -15.36 -9.34
C ALA A 124 -2.13 -15.71 -8.85
N PRO A 125 -1.91 -16.92 -8.30
CA PRO A 125 -0.57 -17.36 -7.92
C PRO A 125 0.28 -17.60 -9.17
N HIS A 126 1.60 -17.60 -8.99
CA HIS A 126 2.55 -17.66 -10.10
C HIS A 126 2.35 -18.86 -11.02
N PHE A 127 2.06 -20.05 -10.46
CA PHE A 127 1.85 -21.28 -11.22
C PHE A 127 0.53 -21.31 -12.01
N ALA A 128 -0.42 -20.42 -11.70
CA ALA A 128 -1.70 -20.33 -12.40
C ALA A 128 -1.65 -19.32 -13.56
N VAL A 129 -0.64 -18.45 -13.60
CA VAL A 129 -0.41 -17.54 -14.72
C VAL A 129 0.26 -18.36 -15.82
N ALA A 130 -0.40 -18.55 -16.96
CA ALA A 130 0.22 -19.21 -18.11
C ALA A 130 1.57 -18.54 -18.42
N PRO A 131 2.63 -19.29 -18.74
CA PRO A 131 3.90 -18.68 -19.10
C PRO A 131 3.65 -17.69 -20.22
N SER A 132 3.97 -16.41 -19.98
CA SER A 132 4.00 -15.40 -21.04
C SER A 132 4.85 -15.99 -22.15
N ALA A 133 4.27 -16.21 -23.33
CA ALA A 133 5.02 -16.59 -24.51
C ALA A 133 6.09 -15.51 -24.71
N ALA A 134 7.34 -15.85 -24.36
CA ALA A 134 8.47 -14.96 -24.54
C ALA A 134 8.71 -14.83 -26.04
N ASN A 135 8.66 -13.60 -26.55
CA ASN A 135 9.25 -13.23 -27.84
C ASN A 135 10.77 -13.22 -27.72
#